data_AF-A0A9X3N7Q1-F1
#
_entry.id   AF-A0A9X3N7Q1-F1
#
_cell.length_a   1.000
_cell.length_b   1.000
_cell.length_c   1.000
_cell.angle_alpha   90.00
_cell.angle_beta   90.00
_cell.angle_gamma   90.00
#
_symmetry.space_group_name_H-M   'P 1'
#
loop_
_entity.id
_entity.type
_entity.pdbx_description
1 polymer ?
#
loop_
_entity_poly.entity_id
_entity_poly.type
_entity_poly.pdbx_seq_one_letter_code
_entity_poly.pdbx_strand_id
1 'polypeptide(L)'
;MSHESGILSAQDSVALLKEGIAVLSVQDHEGRVQVGVVGRDEEYVRRRVTERLGDVDVWVVGDVARQLRPRAASAYMERAPGLLQLRYLIQGDQHVDEIVTAEDDETVVVCGCVCMSVIGDHGEPIDFPAHAALERPLGDRVVIDGVSGEPLPFRNVYEGIGEPLG
;
A
#
# COMPACT_ATOMS: atom_id res chain seq x y z
N MET A 1 -3.96 -8.97 -15.50
CA MET A 1 -4.85 -8.10 -16.28
C MET A 1 -5.62 -8.96 -17.27
N SER A 2 -6.80 -9.41 -16.89
CA SER A 2 -7.74 -10.15 -17.73
C SER A 2 -8.85 -9.18 -18.16
N HIS A 3 -8.72 -8.64 -19.37
CA HIS A 3 -9.78 -7.89 -20.07
C HIS A 3 -10.67 -8.89 -20.82
N GLU A 4 -11.51 -9.68 -20.14
CA GLU A 4 -12.43 -10.60 -20.86
C GLU A 4 -13.84 -10.63 -20.27
N SER A 5 -14.40 -9.45 -20.09
CA SER A 5 -15.85 -9.26 -20.18
C SER A 5 -16.04 -8.12 -21.18
N GLY A 6 -16.58 -8.37 -22.37
CA GLY A 6 -16.75 -7.40 -23.47
C GLY A 6 -17.69 -6.21 -23.19
N ILE A 7 -17.86 -5.88 -21.91
CA ILE A 7 -18.76 -4.88 -21.33
C ILE A 7 -18.06 -3.53 -21.23
N LEU A 8 -16.74 -3.51 -20.99
CA LEU A 8 -15.97 -2.28 -20.91
C LEU A 8 -15.16 -2.11 -22.19
N SER A 9 -15.59 -1.20 -23.07
CA SER A 9 -14.79 -0.84 -24.23
C SER A 9 -13.67 0.15 -23.85
N ALA A 10 -12.62 0.23 -24.68
CA ALA A 10 -11.58 1.23 -24.51
C ALA A 10 -12.14 2.68 -24.55
N GLN A 11 -13.21 2.92 -25.32
CA GLN A 11 -13.85 4.23 -25.40
C GLN A 11 -14.57 4.57 -24.09
N ASP A 12 -15.19 3.60 -23.44
CA ASP A 12 -15.87 3.78 -22.15
C ASP A 12 -14.86 4.06 -21.03
N SER A 13 -13.75 3.32 -21.00
CA SER A 13 -12.65 3.58 -20.06
C SER A 13 -12.11 5.00 -20.21
N VAL A 14 -11.91 5.48 -21.45
CA VAL A 14 -11.42 6.84 -21.70
C VAL A 14 -12.45 7.89 -21.28
N ALA A 15 -13.74 7.67 -21.55
CA ALA A 15 -14.79 8.60 -21.18
C ALA A 15 -14.91 8.74 -19.65
N LEU A 16 -14.97 7.62 -18.94
CA LEU A 16 -15.04 7.59 -17.47
C LEU A 16 -13.79 8.24 -16.84
N LEU A 17 -12.59 7.95 -17.37
CA LEU A 17 -11.37 8.51 -16.83
C LEU A 17 -11.28 10.03 -16.99
N LYS A 18 -11.81 10.59 -18.09
CA LYS A 18 -11.91 12.05 -18.28
C LYS A 18 -12.81 12.73 -17.25
N GLU A 19 -13.73 11.98 -16.65
CA GLU A 19 -14.61 12.44 -15.58
C GLU A 19 -14.04 12.16 -14.18
N GLY A 20 -12.80 11.68 -14.10
CA GLY A 20 -12.13 11.35 -12.84
C GLY A 20 -12.56 9.99 -12.26
N ILE A 21 -13.10 9.09 -13.08
CA ILE A 21 -13.53 7.75 -12.70
C ILE A 21 -12.63 6.70 -13.34
N ALA A 22 -11.86 5.97 -12.53
CA ALA A 22 -11.00 4.89 -13.02
C ALA A 22 -11.67 3.54 -12.78
N VAL A 23 -11.82 2.73 -13.84
CA VAL A 23 -12.26 1.33 -13.71
C VAL A 23 -11.05 0.46 -13.39
N LEU A 24 -11.08 -0.24 -12.25
CA LEU A 24 -9.99 -1.10 -11.78
C LEU A 24 -10.21 -2.57 -12.13
N SER A 25 -11.45 -3.03 -12.06
CA SER A 25 -11.81 -4.42 -12.34
C SER A 25 -13.21 -4.52 -12.93
N VAL A 26 -13.40 -5.54 -13.77
CA VAL A 26 -14.71 -6.00 -14.23
C VAL A 26 -14.73 -7.51 -14.05
N GLN A 27 -15.72 -8.01 -13.32
CA GLN A 27 -15.85 -9.43 -13.01
C GLN A 27 -17.30 -9.85 -13.14
N ASP A 28 -17.53 -11.08 -13.60
CA ASP A 28 -18.85 -11.72 -13.49
C ASP A 28 -18.91 -12.44 -12.14
N HIS A 29 -19.93 -12.12 -11.34
CA HIS A 29 -20.20 -12.75 -10.06
C HIS A 29 -21.68 -13.12 -9.98
N GLU A 30 -21.97 -14.41 -9.89
CA GLU A 30 -23.34 -14.94 -9.79
C GLU A 30 -24.28 -14.48 -10.93
N GLY A 31 -23.73 -14.27 -12.15
CA GLY A 31 -24.50 -13.83 -13.31
C GLY A 31 -24.78 -12.32 -13.31
N ARG A 32 -24.14 -11.56 -12.43
CA ARG A 32 -24.11 -10.09 -12.43
C ARG A 32 -22.71 -9.58 -12.68
N VAL A 33 -22.64 -8.48 -13.41
CA VAL A 33 -21.38 -7.84 -13.74
C VAL A 33 -21.05 -6.86 -12.65
N GLN A 34 -19.98 -7.14 -11.91
CA GLN A 34 -19.44 -6.25 -10.91
C GLN A 34 -18.31 -5.40 -11.50
N VAL A 35 -18.40 -4.09 -11.33
CA VAL A 35 -17.39 -3.13 -11.80
C VAL A 35 -16.77 -2.42 -10.60
N GLY A 36 -15.51 -2.74 -10.32
CA GLY A 36 -14.71 -2.05 -9.32
C GLY A 36 -14.17 -0.74 -9.88
N VAL A 37 -14.48 0.39 -9.26
CA VAL A 37 -14.10 1.73 -9.73
C VAL A 37 -13.53 2.61 -8.61
N VAL A 38 -12.68 3.58 -8.92
CA VAL A 38 -12.25 4.64 -8.00
C VAL A 38 -12.71 5.99 -8.54
N GLY A 39 -13.19 6.85 -7.65
CA GLY A 39 -13.52 8.24 -7.95
C GLY A 39 -13.83 9.03 -6.68
N ARG A 40 -13.97 10.35 -6.81
CA ARG A 40 -14.02 11.27 -5.65
C ARG A 40 -15.34 11.25 -4.88
N ASP A 41 -16.45 11.01 -5.55
CA ASP A 41 -17.80 11.08 -4.98
C ASP A 41 -18.56 9.81 -5.35
N GLU A 42 -18.90 9.00 -4.36
CA GLU A 42 -19.45 7.66 -4.57
C GLU A 42 -20.77 7.69 -5.35
N GLU A 43 -21.67 8.61 -5.02
CA GLU A 43 -22.98 8.72 -5.66
C GLU A 43 -22.84 9.14 -7.13
N TYR A 44 -22.00 10.14 -7.40
CA TYR A 44 -21.66 10.58 -8.75
C TYR A 44 -21.02 9.44 -9.55
N VAL A 45 -20.05 8.74 -8.96
CA VAL A 45 -19.34 7.63 -9.61
C VAL A 45 -20.31 6.52 -9.99
N ARG A 46 -21.12 6.03 -9.04
CA ARG A 46 -22.12 4.99 -9.28
C ARG A 46 -23.05 5.39 -10.41
N ARG A 47 -23.60 6.61 -10.35
CA ARG A 47 -24.51 7.12 -11.38
C ARG A 47 -23.85 7.15 -12.76
N ARG A 48 -22.64 7.69 -12.89
CA ARG A 48 -21.96 7.82 -14.20
C ARG A 48 -21.55 6.47 -14.79
N VAL A 49 -21.13 5.53 -13.94
CA VAL A 49 -20.79 4.17 -14.39
C VAL A 49 -22.05 3.43 -14.85
N THR A 50 -23.15 3.48 -14.10
CA THR A 50 -24.44 2.87 -14.50
C THR A 50 -25.03 3.53 -15.75
N GLU A 51 -24.98 4.86 -15.87
CA GLU A 51 -25.42 5.59 -17.08
C GLU A 51 -24.63 5.16 -18.34
N ARG A 52 -23.37 4.75 -18.17
CA ARG A 52 -22.48 4.41 -19.27
C ARG A 52 -22.50 2.93 -19.63
N LEU A 53 -22.46 2.05 -18.63
CA LEU A 53 -22.29 0.61 -18.79
C LEU A 53 -23.59 -0.18 -18.64
N GLY A 54 -24.68 0.47 -18.22
CA GLY A 54 -25.99 -0.14 -18.04
C GLY A 54 -26.15 -0.80 -16.68
N ASP A 55 -26.85 -1.95 -16.66
CA ASP A 55 -27.19 -2.69 -15.44
C ASP A 55 -25.97 -3.48 -14.93
N VAL A 56 -25.14 -2.78 -14.14
CA VAL A 56 -23.95 -3.34 -13.49
C VAL A 56 -23.97 -3.03 -11.99
N ASP A 57 -23.44 -3.95 -11.20
CA ASP A 57 -23.21 -3.74 -9.78
C ASP A 57 -21.89 -2.96 -9.61
N VAL A 58 -21.99 -1.67 -9.32
CA VAL A 58 -20.80 -0.82 -9.12
C VAL A 58 -20.26 -1.02 -7.71
N TRP A 59 -18.96 -1.27 -7.58
CA TRP A 59 -18.26 -1.23 -6.30
C TRP A 59 -17.24 -0.10 -6.32
N VAL A 60 -17.49 0.96 -5.54
CA VAL A 60 -16.56 2.10 -5.45
C VAL A 60 -15.47 1.75 -4.44
N VAL A 61 -14.27 1.50 -4.95
CA VAL A 61 -13.07 1.16 -4.20
C VAL A 61 -12.54 2.43 -3.53
N GLY A 62 -12.28 2.35 -2.22
CA GLY A 62 -11.68 3.44 -1.45
C GLY A 62 -12.67 4.36 -0.72
N ASP A 63 -13.94 3.97 -0.57
CA ASP A 63 -14.92 4.65 0.29
C ASP A 63 -14.61 4.47 1.80
N VAL A 64 -13.78 3.49 2.13
CA VAL A 64 -13.40 3.20 3.50
C VAL A 64 -12.50 4.30 4.02
N ALA A 65 -12.99 5.03 5.03
CA ALA A 65 -12.20 6.03 5.72
C ALA A 65 -10.87 5.40 6.21
N ARG A 66 -9.77 6.06 5.88
CA ARG A 66 -8.43 5.64 6.25
C ARG A 66 -7.85 6.63 7.25
N GLN A 67 -7.00 6.15 8.14
CA GLN A 67 -6.23 6.97 9.06
C GLN A 67 -4.74 6.68 8.89
N LEU A 68 -3.92 7.71 9.06
CA LEU A 68 -2.48 7.58 9.20
C LEU A 68 -2.13 7.42 10.67
N ARG A 69 -1.38 6.36 11.00
CA ARG A 69 -0.90 6.09 12.36
C ARG A 69 0.59 5.79 12.33
N PRO A 70 1.37 6.30 13.30
CA PRO A 70 2.73 5.83 13.50
C PRO A 70 2.76 4.33 13.76
N ARG A 71 3.72 3.63 13.16
CA ARG A 71 3.95 2.20 13.36
C ARG A 71 5.43 1.96 13.59
N ALA A 72 5.74 1.19 14.63
CA ALA A 72 7.10 0.77 14.89
C ALA A 72 7.59 -0.17 13.78
N ALA A 73 8.80 0.07 13.27
CA ALA A 73 9.47 -0.89 12.42
C ALA A 73 9.91 -2.11 13.27
N SER A 74 9.96 -3.30 12.65
CA SER A 74 10.39 -4.53 13.31
C SER A 74 11.87 -4.85 13.10
N ALA A 75 12.47 -4.33 12.03
CA ALA A 75 13.89 -4.50 11.72
C ALA A 75 14.35 -3.53 10.62
N TYR A 76 15.68 -3.43 10.45
CA TYR A 76 16.29 -2.68 9.35
C TYR A 76 17.44 -3.44 8.68
N MET A 77 17.79 -3.01 7.46
CA MET A 77 19.03 -3.33 6.77
C MET A 77 19.37 -2.21 5.77
N GLU A 78 20.62 -1.77 5.70
CA GLU A 78 21.09 -0.95 4.58
C GLU A 78 21.35 -1.85 3.36
N ARG A 79 20.57 -1.69 2.27
CA ARG A 79 20.73 -2.54 1.07
C ARG A 79 21.74 -2.01 0.07
N ALA A 80 21.94 -0.70 0.07
CA ALA A 80 22.93 0.00 -0.72
C ALA A 80 23.35 1.24 0.08
N PRO A 81 24.53 1.83 -0.17
CA PRO A 81 24.97 3.02 0.55
C PRO A 81 23.90 4.13 0.52
N GLY A 82 23.37 4.49 1.68
CA GLY A 82 22.32 5.49 1.86
C GLY A 82 20.89 5.01 1.60
N LEU A 83 20.66 3.70 1.38
CA LEU A 83 19.33 3.13 1.16
C LEU A 83 18.98 2.13 2.27
N LEU A 84 18.21 2.63 3.25
CA LEU A 84 17.73 1.85 4.37
C LEU A 84 16.43 1.12 3.98
N GLN A 85 16.41 -0.20 4.12
CA GLN A 85 15.20 -0.99 4.05
C GLN A 85 14.72 -1.30 5.46
N LEU A 86 13.49 -0.87 5.76
CA LEU A 86 12.78 -1.11 7.01
C LEU A 86 11.75 -2.21 6.80
N ARG A 87 11.40 -2.87 7.90
CA ARG A 87 10.44 -3.97 7.92
C ARG A 87 9.28 -3.59 8.83
N TYR A 88 8.06 -3.78 8.34
CA TYR A 88 6.85 -3.48 9.09
C TYR A 88 5.95 -4.71 9.09
N LEU A 89 5.35 -5.01 10.24
CA LEU A 89 4.22 -5.93 10.29
C LEU A 89 2.96 -5.13 9.96
N ILE A 90 2.43 -5.38 8.77
CA ILE A 90 1.17 -4.79 8.28
C ILE A 90 0.16 -5.90 8.02
N GLN A 91 -1.12 -5.57 7.95
CA GLN A 91 -2.19 -6.55 7.82
C GLN A 91 -3.28 -6.04 6.87
N GLY A 92 -3.80 -6.93 6.03
CA GLY A 92 -4.94 -6.63 5.17
C GLY A 92 -4.63 -5.59 4.12
N ASP A 93 -5.37 -4.48 4.16
CA ASP A 93 -5.25 -3.38 3.21
C ASP A 93 -4.29 -2.27 3.70
N GLN A 94 -3.60 -2.49 4.82
CA GLN A 94 -2.59 -1.56 5.32
C GLN A 94 -1.43 -1.39 4.33
N HIS A 95 -0.84 -0.20 4.30
CA HIS A 95 0.41 0.06 3.60
C HIS A 95 1.21 1.13 4.34
N VAL A 96 2.54 1.06 4.20
CA VAL A 96 3.43 2.14 4.64
C VAL A 96 3.26 3.30 3.67
N ASP A 97 2.80 4.43 4.18
CA ASP A 97 2.50 5.63 3.39
C ASP A 97 3.71 6.58 3.35
N GLU A 98 4.32 6.82 4.51
CA GLU A 98 5.46 7.71 4.66
C GLU A 98 6.46 7.15 5.67
N ILE A 99 7.74 7.44 5.46
CA ILE A 99 8.80 7.23 6.45
C ILE A 99 9.55 8.55 6.58
N VAL A 100 9.51 9.12 7.79
CA VAL A 100 10.29 10.31 8.12
C VAL A 100 11.58 9.87 8.77
N THR A 101 12.71 10.44 8.33
CA THR A 101 14.03 10.20 8.91
C THR A 101 14.59 11.49 9.52
N ALA A 102 15.33 11.35 10.60
CA ALA A 102 16.18 12.40 11.16
C ALA A 102 17.55 11.79 11.45
N GLU A 103 18.62 12.46 11.04
CA GLU A 103 19.98 11.94 11.09
C GLU A 103 20.90 12.90 11.85
N ASP A 104 21.81 12.32 12.63
CA ASP A 104 22.99 13.01 13.14
C ASP A 104 24.26 12.18 12.87
N ASP A 105 25.34 12.49 13.59
CA ASP A 105 26.64 11.81 13.46
C ASP A 105 26.65 10.39 14.03
N GLU A 106 25.74 10.07 14.95
CA GLU A 106 25.74 8.80 15.68
C GLU A 106 24.48 7.96 15.40
N THR A 107 23.40 8.58 14.94
CA THR A 107 22.07 7.95 14.88
C THR A 107 21.28 8.30 13.61
N VAL A 108 20.36 7.40 13.29
CA VAL A 108 19.29 7.59 12.30
C VAL A 108 17.98 7.23 12.98
N VAL A 109 17.13 8.22 13.25
CA VAL A 109 15.78 7.99 13.79
C VAL A 109 14.81 7.83 12.63
N VAL A 110 14.00 6.78 12.64
CA VAL A 110 13.01 6.49 11.60
C VAL A 110 11.60 6.45 12.20
N CYS A 111 10.64 7.13 11.59
CA CYS A 111 9.24 7.08 12.00
C CYS A 111 8.37 6.73 10.80
N GLY A 112 7.84 5.51 10.79
CA GLY A 112 6.93 5.04 9.74
C GLY A 112 5.48 5.39 10.04
N CYS A 113 4.77 5.89 9.03
CA CYS A 113 3.32 6.08 9.05
C CYS A 113 2.66 5.00 8.20
N VAL A 114 1.72 4.27 8.80
CA VAL A 114 0.91 3.26 8.11
C VAL A 114 -0.50 3.81 7.91
N CYS A 115 -0.95 3.74 6.66
CA CYS A 115 -2.31 4.07 6.27
C CYS A 115 -3.18 2.82 6.42
N MET A 116 -4.18 2.89 7.30
CA MET A 116 -5.02 1.77 7.68
C MET A 116 -6.50 2.12 7.62
N SER A 117 -7.34 1.11 7.33
CA SER A 117 -8.79 1.22 7.47
C SER A 117 -9.19 1.58 8.90
N VAL A 118 -10.20 2.45 9.06
CA VAL A 118 -10.80 2.71 10.39
C VAL A 118 -11.73 1.59 10.87
N ILE A 119 -12.13 0.68 9.97
CA ILE A 119 -13.06 -0.42 10.26
C ILE A 119 -12.34 -1.60 10.92
N GLY A 120 -11.00 -1.64 10.82
CA GLY A 120 -10.14 -2.61 11.49
C GLY A 120 -9.18 -3.31 10.55
N ASP A 121 -8.39 -4.22 11.13
CA ASP A 121 -7.38 -5.00 10.42
C ASP A 121 -8.00 -6.31 9.91
N HIS A 122 -7.75 -6.67 8.65
CA HIS A 122 -8.29 -7.87 8.01
C HIS A 122 -7.17 -8.77 7.48
N GLY A 123 -7.36 -10.10 7.47
CA GLY A 123 -6.36 -11.03 6.91
C GLY A 123 -5.18 -11.32 7.85
N GLU A 124 -4.15 -12.01 7.35
CA GLU A 124 -2.97 -12.36 8.16
C GLU A 124 -1.93 -11.23 8.14
N PRO A 125 -1.20 -11.00 9.26
CA PRO A 125 -0.07 -10.09 9.27
C PRO A 125 1.01 -10.56 8.29
N ILE A 126 1.50 -9.61 7.49
CA ILE A 126 2.60 -9.81 6.56
C ILE A 126 3.78 -8.95 6.97
N ASP A 127 4.97 -9.52 6.79
CA ASP A 127 6.22 -8.80 6.94
C ASP A 127 6.51 -8.04 5.63
N PHE A 128 6.40 -6.72 5.67
CA PHE A 128 6.43 -5.86 4.49
C PHE A 128 7.70 -4.99 4.43
N PRO A 129 8.42 -4.97 3.29
CA PRO A 129 9.55 -4.06 3.08
C PRO A 129 9.10 -2.65 2.72
N ALA A 130 9.68 -1.65 3.37
CA ALA A 130 9.63 -0.25 2.93
C ALA A 130 11.04 0.34 2.92
N HIS A 131 11.25 1.43 2.18
CA HIS A 131 12.59 1.99 1.97
C HIS A 131 12.62 3.48 2.31
N ALA A 132 13.71 3.91 2.91
CA ALA A 132 14.04 5.31 3.16
C ALA A 132 15.43 5.62 2.63
N ALA A 133 15.56 6.78 1.98
CA ALA A 133 16.85 7.32 1.60
C ALA A 133 17.45 8.07 2.79
N LEU A 134 18.75 7.89 3.00
CA LEU A 134 19.55 8.61 3.99
C LEU A 134 20.38 9.70 3.31
N GLU A 135 20.72 10.75 4.06
CA GLU A 135 21.59 11.84 3.59
C GLU A 135 23.02 11.34 3.30
N ARG A 136 23.46 10.29 4.02
CA ARG A 136 24.75 9.61 3.81
C ARG A 136 24.66 8.12 4.17
N PRO A 137 25.61 7.27 3.75
CA PRO A 137 25.64 5.84 4.09
C PRO A 137 25.56 5.58 5.59
N LEU A 138 24.90 4.51 6.01
CA LEU A 138 24.60 4.23 7.42
C LEU A 138 25.88 4.14 8.27
N GLY A 139 26.86 3.38 7.82
CA GLY A 139 28.11 3.16 8.57
C GLY A 139 27.82 2.48 9.92
N ASP A 140 28.45 3.00 10.99
CA ASP A 140 28.30 2.48 12.35
C ASP A 140 27.15 3.13 13.14
N ARG A 141 26.33 3.96 12.49
CA ARG A 141 25.24 4.70 13.15
C ARG A 141 24.13 3.76 13.60
N VAL A 142 23.57 4.06 14.77
CA VAL A 142 22.45 3.29 15.33
C VAL A 142 21.15 3.73 14.69
N VAL A 143 20.33 2.76 14.25
CA VAL A 143 18.97 3.04 13.76
C VAL A 143 18.00 2.95 14.92
N ILE A 144 17.24 4.01 15.19
CA ILE A 144 16.28 4.09 16.29
C ILE A 144 14.86 4.19 15.71
N ASP A 145 13.93 3.41 16.26
CA ASP A 145 12.51 3.52 15.94
C ASP A 145 11.91 4.73 16.68
N GLY A 146 11.45 5.73 15.94
CA GLY A 146 10.88 6.96 16.48
C GLY A 146 9.53 6.77 17.18
N VAL A 147 8.89 5.61 17.05
CA VAL A 147 7.62 5.30 17.72
C VAL A 147 7.85 4.74 19.13
N SER A 148 8.76 3.79 19.27
CA SER A 148 9.12 3.16 20.55
C SER A 148 10.26 3.86 21.29
N GLY A 149 11.13 4.57 20.56
CA GLY A 149 12.37 5.15 21.09
C GLY A 149 13.52 4.15 21.22
N GLU A 150 13.32 2.91 20.78
CA GLU A 150 14.28 1.82 20.96
C GLU A 150 15.15 1.60 19.71
N PRO A 151 16.39 1.10 19.86
CA PRO A 151 17.20 0.67 18.73
C PRO A 151 16.48 -0.42 17.94
N LEU A 152 16.41 -0.26 16.62
CA LEU A 152 15.89 -1.30 15.74
C LEU A 152 16.90 -2.43 15.62
N PRO A 153 16.44 -3.70 15.56
CA PRO A 153 17.35 -4.80 15.30
C PRO A 153 17.75 -4.82 13.81
N PHE A 154 19.01 -5.08 13.55
CA PHE A 154 19.47 -5.43 12.21
C PHE A 154 18.92 -6.80 11.82
N ARG A 155 18.40 -6.93 10.60
CA ARG A 155 18.01 -8.22 10.02
C ARG A 155 18.42 -8.29 8.57
N ASN A 156 19.32 -9.22 8.25
CA ASN A 156 19.71 -9.50 6.88
C ASN A 156 18.53 -10.11 6.12
N VAL A 157 17.96 -9.37 5.17
CA VAL A 157 16.79 -9.82 4.41
C VAL A 157 17.10 -10.84 3.31
N TYR A 158 18.36 -11.16 3.09
CA TYR A 158 18.79 -12.19 2.16
C TYR A 158 19.00 -13.56 2.83
N GLU A 159 19.01 -13.61 4.17
CA GLU A 159 19.13 -14.89 4.89
C GLU A 159 17.91 -15.78 4.61
N GLY A 160 18.16 -17.04 4.24
CA GLY A 160 17.13 -18.03 3.91
C GLY A 160 16.55 -17.94 2.48
N ILE A 161 16.98 -16.98 1.65
CA ILE A 161 16.58 -16.93 0.23
C ILE A 161 17.44 -17.95 -0.56
N GLY A 162 16.83 -19.05 -0.98
CA GLY A 162 17.46 -20.09 -1.81
C GLY A 162 17.90 -21.35 -1.06
N GLU A 163 17.65 -21.42 0.24
CA GLU A 163 17.83 -22.65 1.01
C GLU A 163 16.59 -23.55 0.84
N PRO A 164 16.74 -24.87 0.64
CA PRO A 164 15.62 -25.80 0.67
C PRO A 164 14.93 -25.70 2.03
N LEU A 165 13.59 -25.62 2.03
CA LEU A 165 12.82 -25.87 3.25
C LEU A 165 13.17 -27.30 3.72
N GLY A 166 13.84 -27.39 4.86
CA GLY A 166 14.20 -28.66 5.51
C GLY A 166 12.99 -29.45 5.97
#